data_AF-A0A9D1RUE8-F1
#
_entry.id   AF-A0A9D1RUE8-F1
#
_cell.length_a   1.000
_cell.length_b   1.000
_cell.length_c   1.000
_cell.angle_alpha   90.00
_cell.angle_beta   90.00
_cell.angle_gamma   90.00
#
_symmetry.space_group_name_H-M   'P 1'
#
loop_
_entity.id
_entity.type
_entity.pdbx_description
1 polymer ?
#
loop_
_entity_poly.entity_id
_entity_poly.type
_entity_poly.pdbx_seq_one_letter_code
_entity_poly.pdbx_strand_id
1 'polypeptide(L)'
;MMGRFRRWAALLLLCLLPVLGGCSAILEREYLVTAPHEEQPVTDDDENVLRAENYQELVNSILYFVDHRMEHGVVRLVNYPRDVESDLSAACLEVANDAPIGAYAVSDIRHDSTRVVKYYEANLYITYRRTAQQMDSIRTVIGASAIRSVLGETLSTFSAESVLRVSYFADDEAYISNLVRQAYYDTPDAALGMPEYTIAFYPEQGSERIVEILFTYPESVKTLSDRRQALQRQAEGYTAPLQGQTGQKAVSSIFQLLRQQVPSLSEGSTAYDALVDGQADSEGMALAFQLLCQYLKVESTVVQGTVNGVPHFWNVVTFDDGASRHVDTTREEGLLLDDSQLSALGYTWDQNEVPTCTPAPQETQQDP
;
A
#
# COMPACT_ATOMS: atom_id res chain seq x y z
N MET A 1 -8.82 -67.52 52.86
CA MET A 1 -9.11 -66.33 52.01
C MET A 1 -8.12 -65.24 52.40
N MET A 2 -6.86 -65.20 51.97
CA MET A 2 -6.29 -65.35 50.63
C MET A 2 -6.93 -64.42 49.60
N GLY A 3 -6.19 -63.35 49.29
CA GLY A 3 -6.27 -62.63 48.03
C GLY A 3 -6.97 -61.27 48.11
N ARG A 4 -6.27 -60.24 47.60
CA ARG A 4 -6.80 -58.96 47.08
C ARG A 4 -6.93 -57.76 48.01
N PHE A 5 -5.95 -57.44 48.86
CA PHE A 5 -5.84 -56.05 49.39
C PHE A 5 -4.39 -55.58 49.63
N ARG A 6 -3.44 -56.04 48.81
CA ARG A 6 -2.00 -55.75 48.98
C ARG A 6 -1.38 -55.15 47.71
N ARG A 7 -2.11 -54.24 47.05
CA ARG A 7 -1.64 -53.50 45.86
C ARG A 7 -2.02 -52.01 45.83
N TRP A 8 -2.67 -51.49 46.88
CA TRP A 8 -3.18 -50.10 46.89
C TRP A 8 -2.68 -49.29 48.09
N ALA A 9 -1.45 -49.56 48.54
CA ALA A 9 -0.80 -48.83 49.64
C ALA A 9 0.67 -48.51 49.34
N ALA A 10 1.06 -48.54 48.07
CA ALA A 10 2.39 -48.15 47.58
C ALA A 10 2.34 -46.88 46.70
N LEU A 11 1.21 -46.14 46.73
CA LEU A 11 0.93 -45.05 45.80
C LEU A 11 0.85 -43.66 46.46
N LEU A 12 1.08 -43.55 47.77
CA LEU A 12 1.08 -42.27 48.49
C LEU A 12 2.13 -42.35 49.61
N LEU A 13 3.04 -41.37 49.66
CA LEU A 13 4.16 -41.19 50.61
C LEU A 13 5.49 -41.91 50.32
N LEU A 14 6.18 -41.47 49.27
CA LEU A 14 7.61 -41.14 49.34
C LEU A 14 7.80 -39.85 48.53
N CYS A 15 7.35 -38.70 49.03
CA CYS A 15 8.15 -37.79 49.85
C CYS A 15 9.60 -37.63 49.36
N LEU A 16 9.80 -36.47 48.74
CA LEU A 16 10.99 -35.62 48.80
C LEU A 16 12.25 -36.01 48.00
N LEU A 17 12.59 -35.08 47.10
CA LEU A 17 13.91 -34.74 46.53
C LEU A 17 14.31 -35.55 45.28
N PRO A 18 14.65 -34.90 44.15
CA PRO A 18 15.32 -33.60 44.07
C PRO A 18 14.60 -32.53 43.22
N VAL A 19 14.44 -31.34 43.79
CA VAL A 19 14.50 -30.07 43.05
C VAL A 19 15.99 -29.77 42.95
N LEU A 20 16.63 -30.08 41.82
CA LEU A 20 17.97 -29.62 41.40
C LEU A 20 18.33 -30.20 40.01
N GLY A 21 17.39 -30.09 39.07
CA GLY A 21 17.60 -30.32 37.63
C GLY A 21 17.32 -29.06 36.83
N GLY A 22 17.73 -27.90 37.36
CA GLY A 22 17.80 -26.66 36.59
C GLY A 22 19.16 -26.60 35.89
N CYS A 23 19.15 -26.23 34.61
CA CYS A 23 20.30 -25.95 33.73
C CYS A 23 20.90 -27.13 32.94
N SER A 24 20.09 -27.87 32.18
CA SER A 24 20.58 -28.64 31.03
C SER A 24 20.00 -28.20 29.67
N ALA A 25 19.10 -27.22 29.65
CA ALA A 25 18.48 -26.71 28.41
C ALA A 25 19.10 -25.37 27.92
N ILE A 26 20.28 -24.98 28.42
CA ILE A 26 20.95 -23.71 28.05
C ILE A 26 22.19 -23.92 27.16
N LEU A 27 22.34 -25.13 26.61
CA LEU A 27 23.43 -25.49 25.70
C LEU A 27 22.97 -26.06 24.34
N GLU A 28 21.68 -25.95 24.00
CA GLU A 28 21.29 -25.91 22.58
C GLU A 28 21.45 -24.47 22.09
N ARG A 29 22.71 -24.06 21.93
CA ARG A 29 23.00 -23.02 20.95
C ARG A 29 22.83 -23.70 19.60
N GLU A 30 21.75 -23.38 18.89
CA GLU A 30 21.79 -23.42 17.44
C GLU A 30 22.94 -22.50 17.04
N TYR A 31 24.08 -23.10 16.71
CA TYR A 31 25.16 -22.41 16.04
C TYR A 31 24.61 -22.15 14.63
N LEU A 32 24.11 -20.94 14.42
CA LEU A 32 23.93 -20.41 13.09
C LEU A 32 25.34 -20.32 12.51
N VAL A 33 25.74 -21.34 11.75
CA VAL A 33 26.95 -21.28 10.92
C VAL A 33 26.64 -20.26 9.85
N THR A 34 26.97 -19.01 10.11
CA THR A 34 27.16 -18.04 9.06
C THR A 34 28.44 -18.48 8.36
N ALA A 35 28.28 -19.18 7.24
CA ALA A 35 29.36 -19.24 6.28
C ALA A 35 29.74 -17.77 5.99
N PRO A 36 31.03 -17.40 6.07
CA PRO A 36 31.44 -16.10 5.60
C PRO A 36 30.91 -15.97 4.17
N HIS A 37 30.32 -14.81 3.85
CA HIS A 37 30.01 -14.48 2.47
C HIS A 37 31.34 -14.52 1.72
N GLU A 38 31.62 -15.64 1.05
CA GLU A 38 32.69 -15.71 0.08
C GLU A 38 32.21 -14.82 -1.07
N GLU A 39 32.73 -13.60 -1.09
CA GLU A 39 32.79 -12.81 -2.31
C GLU A 39 33.44 -13.70 -3.37
N GLN A 40 32.61 -14.28 -4.24
CA GLN A 40 33.09 -15.17 -5.28
C GLN A 40 34.04 -14.36 -6.18
N PRO A 41 35.25 -14.88 -6.46
CA PRO A 41 36.14 -14.21 -7.38
C PRO A 41 35.45 -14.22 -8.75
N VAL A 42 35.15 -13.02 -9.24
CA VAL A 42 34.73 -12.78 -10.61
C VAL A 42 35.84 -13.34 -11.49
N THR A 43 35.68 -14.56 -11.99
CA THR A 43 36.52 -15.05 -13.09
C THR A 43 36.15 -14.23 -14.31
N ASP A 44 37.16 -13.62 -14.90
CA ASP A 44 37.16 -12.69 -16.05
C ASP A 44 36.70 -13.37 -17.38
N ASP A 45 35.66 -14.20 -17.33
CA ASP A 45 35.07 -14.92 -18.47
C ASP A 45 33.54 -14.71 -18.47
N ASP A 46 33.07 -13.82 -19.35
CA ASP A 46 31.66 -13.51 -19.69
C ASP A 46 30.70 -13.18 -18.53
N GLU A 47 30.23 -11.92 -18.45
CA GLU A 47 29.22 -11.43 -17.47
C GLU A 47 27.91 -12.27 -17.43
N ASN A 48 27.68 -13.13 -18.42
CA ASN A 48 26.48 -13.96 -18.56
C ASN A 48 26.66 -15.42 -18.08
N VAL A 49 27.80 -15.77 -17.46
CA VAL A 49 28.07 -17.14 -17.00
C VAL A 49 28.07 -17.22 -15.47
N LEU A 50 27.05 -17.86 -14.91
CA LEU A 50 26.92 -18.10 -13.48
C LEU A 50 27.27 -19.55 -13.12
N ARG A 51 27.51 -19.81 -11.83
CA ARG A 51 27.78 -21.16 -11.31
C ARG A 51 26.74 -21.54 -10.27
N ALA A 52 26.28 -22.78 -10.32
CA ALA A 52 25.38 -23.36 -9.32
C ALA A 52 25.80 -24.79 -8.95
N GLU A 53 25.69 -25.12 -7.66
CA GLU A 53 26.04 -26.43 -7.10
C GLU A 53 24.82 -27.17 -6.54
N ASN A 54 23.71 -26.44 -6.33
CA ASN A 54 22.45 -26.98 -5.81
C ASN A 54 21.25 -26.28 -6.46
N TYR A 55 20.05 -26.84 -6.20
CA TYR A 55 18.80 -26.37 -6.81
C TYR A 55 18.51 -24.89 -6.51
N GLN A 56 18.77 -24.43 -5.29
CA GLN A 56 18.50 -23.04 -4.91
C GLN A 56 19.44 -22.07 -5.64
N GLU A 57 20.72 -22.42 -5.79
CA GLU A 57 21.66 -21.62 -6.58
C GLU A 57 21.28 -21.57 -8.05
N LEU A 58 20.72 -22.65 -8.60
CA LEU A 58 20.18 -22.65 -9.96
C LEU A 58 18.99 -21.70 -10.08
N VAL A 59 18.01 -21.78 -9.18
CA VAL A 59 16.87 -20.84 -9.14
C VAL A 59 17.34 -19.40 -9.03
N ASN A 60 18.27 -19.11 -8.10
CA ASN A 60 18.84 -17.78 -7.91
C ASN A 60 19.60 -17.28 -9.15
N SER A 61 20.29 -18.17 -9.87
CA SER A 61 20.99 -17.82 -11.12
C SER A 61 20.00 -17.42 -12.22
N ILE A 62 18.89 -18.16 -12.36
CA ILE A 62 17.82 -17.80 -13.30
C ILE A 62 17.18 -16.47 -12.91
N LEU A 63 16.91 -16.25 -11.62
CA LEU A 63 16.38 -14.99 -11.11
C LEU A 63 17.31 -13.81 -11.39
N TYR A 64 18.62 -13.99 -11.24
CA TYR A 64 19.61 -12.98 -11.59
C TYR A 64 19.46 -12.54 -13.06
N PHE A 65 19.34 -13.49 -13.99
CA PHE A 65 19.10 -13.16 -15.41
C PHE A 65 17.80 -12.39 -15.61
N VAL A 66 16.73 -12.77 -14.91
CA VAL A 66 15.43 -12.09 -14.98
C VAL A 66 15.51 -10.66 -14.45
N ASP A 67 16.12 -10.45 -13.28
CA ASP A 67 16.28 -9.13 -12.65
C ASP A 67 17.13 -8.18 -13.48
N HIS A 68 18.11 -8.70 -14.23
CA HIS A 68 18.96 -7.92 -15.14
C HIS A 68 18.41 -7.82 -16.57
N ARG A 69 17.19 -8.33 -16.82
CA ARG A 69 16.50 -8.28 -18.13
C ARG A 69 17.31 -8.94 -19.25
N MET A 70 18.05 -9.98 -18.90
CA MET A 70 18.84 -10.74 -19.86
C MET A 70 17.96 -11.72 -20.62
N GLU A 71 18.01 -11.68 -21.95
CA GLU A 71 17.29 -12.64 -22.80
C GLU A 71 18.02 -13.99 -22.91
N HIS A 72 19.32 -14.01 -22.58
CA HIS A 72 20.16 -15.20 -22.63
C HIS A 72 21.14 -15.24 -21.46
N GLY A 73 21.30 -16.41 -20.84
CA GLY A 73 22.23 -16.64 -19.75
C GLY A 73 22.74 -18.07 -19.73
N VAL A 74 23.92 -18.29 -19.15
CA VAL A 74 24.54 -19.62 -19.04
C VAL A 74 24.78 -19.94 -17.57
N VAL A 75 24.37 -21.13 -17.12
CA VAL A 75 24.64 -21.63 -15.77
C VAL A 75 25.50 -22.88 -15.84
N ARG A 76 26.68 -22.84 -15.21
CA ARG A 76 27.57 -23.98 -15.03
C ARG A 76 27.19 -24.74 -13.76
N LEU A 77 26.66 -25.95 -13.95
CA LEU A 77 26.27 -26.85 -12.87
C LEU A 77 27.42 -27.76 -12.48
N VAL A 78 28.12 -27.39 -11.40
CA VAL A 78 29.34 -28.06 -10.92
C VAL A 78 29.03 -28.89 -9.69
N ASN A 79 29.49 -30.14 -9.66
CA ASN A 79 29.22 -31.08 -8.54
C ASN A 79 27.72 -31.26 -8.22
N TYR A 80 26.85 -31.03 -9.21
CA TYR A 80 25.41 -31.07 -9.04
C TYR A 80 24.92 -32.53 -8.88
N PRO A 81 24.43 -32.93 -7.69
CA PRO A 81 24.18 -34.35 -7.39
C PRO A 81 22.79 -34.84 -7.85
N ARG A 82 21.93 -33.93 -8.31
CA ARG A 82 20.54 -34.18 -8.71
C ARG A 82 20.40 -34.31 -10.23
N ASP A 83 19.21 -34.65 -10.69
CA ASP A 83 18.90 -34.73 -12.11
C ASP A 83 18.79 -33.33 -12.72
N VAL A 84 19.75 -32.98 -13.58
CA VAL A 84 19.91 -31.65 -14.16
C VAL A 84 18.74 -31.26 -15.05
N GLU A 85 18.27 -32.14 -15.93
CA GLU A 85 17.18 -31.80 -16.87
C GLU A 85 15.86 -31.56 -16.15
N SER A 86 15.55 -32.42 -15.18
CA SER A 86 14.34 -32.28 -14.36
C SER A 86 14.40 -31.02 -13.48
N ASP A 87 15.54 -30.76 -12.85
CA ASP A 87 15.70 -29.58 -11.99
C ASP A 87 15.73 -28.27 -12.79
N LEU A 88 16.32 -28.25 -14.00
CA LEU A 88 16.27 -27.09 -14.91
C LEU A 88 14.83 -26.76 -15.30
N SER A 89 14.06 -27.78 -15.69
CA SER A 89 12.64 -27.62 -16.02
C SER A 89 11.85 -27.08 -14.83
N ALA A 90 12.07 -27.63 -13.63
CA ALA A 90 11.39 -27.19 -12.42
C ALA A 90 11.79 -25.76 -12.02
N ALA A 91 13.09 -25.43 -12.05
CA ALA A 91 13.59 -24.11 -11.70
C ALA A 91 13.10 -23.02 -12.67
N CYS A 92 13.06 -23.32 -13.98
CA CYS A 92 12.47 -22.41 -14.97
C CYS A 92 10.99 -22.13 -14.68
N LEU A 93 10.22 -23.15 -14.31
CA LEU A 93 8.80 -23.03 -13.99
C LEU A 93 8.59 -22.24 -12.68
N GLU A 94 9.38 -22.54 -11.65
CA GLU A 94 9.35 -21.84 -10.36
C GLU A 94 9.67 -20.35 -10.52
N VAL A 95 10.73 -20.01 -11.26
CA VAL A 95 11.05 -18.62 -11.54
C VAL A 95 9.96 -17.94 -12.37
N ALA A 96 9.43 -18.60 -13.39
CA ALA A 96 8.43 -18.00 -14.26
C ALA A 96 7.06 -17.80 -13.56
N ASN A 97 6.70 -18.61 -12.58
CA ASN A 97 5.36 -18.61 -11.98
C ASN A 97 5.31 -18.16 -10.52
N ASP A 98 6.32 -18.50 -9.71
CA ASP A 98 6.28 -18.31 -8.26
C ASP A 98 7.14 -17.12 -7.81
N ALA A 99 8.19 -16.78 -8.55
CA ALA A 99 8.98 -15.59 -8.24
C ALA A 99 8.26 -14.31 -8.71
N PRO A 100 8.15 -13.26 -7.88
CA PRO A 100 7.37 -12.06 -8.22
C PRO A 100 7.71 -11.44 -9.57
N ILE A 101 9.01 -11.22 -9.83
CA ILE A 101 9.48 -10.59 -11.07
C ILE A 101 9.27 -11.50 -12.29
N GLY A 102 9.47 -12.81 -12.15
CA GLY A 102 9.26 -13.75 -13.24
C GLY A 102 7.77 -13.91 -13.53
N ALA A 103 6.97 -14.11 -12.48
CA ALA A 103 5.51 -14.17 -12.53
C ALA A 103 4.89 -12.93 -13.15
N TYR A 104 5.52 -11.74 -13.08
CA TYR A 104 5.06 -10.50 -13.71
C TYR A 104 5.57 -10.29 -15.14
N ALA A 105 6.84 -10.58 -15.40
CA ALA A 105 7.55 -10.12 -16.60
C ALA A 105 7.90 -11.21 -17.63
N VAL A 106 8.02 -12.46 -17.20
CA VAL A 106 8.49 -13.56 -18.04
C VAL A 106 7.33 -14.26 -18.73
N SER A 107 7.43 -14.48 -20.04
CA SER A 107 6.47 -15.27 -20.80
C SER A 107 6.83 -16.77 -20.79
N ASP A 108 8.10 -17.08 -21.00
CA ASP A 108 8.61 -18.44 -21.11
C ASP A 108 10.13 -18.45 -20.89
N ILE A 109 10.64 -19.54 -20.32
CA ILE A 109 12.09 -19.79 -20.17
C ILE A 109 12.39 -21.15 -20.79
N ARG A 110 13.10 -21.13 -21.92
CA ARG A 110 13.59 -22.36 -22.57
C ARG A 110 15.00 -22.63 -22.10
N HIS A 111 15.32 -23.90 -21.96
CA HIS A 111 16.66 -24.32 -21.58
C HIS A 111 17.16 -25.46 -22.49
N ASP A 112 18.48 -25.54 -22.63
CA ASP A 112 19.18 -26.73 -23.08
C ASP A 112 20.37 -27.00 -22.15
N SER A 113 20.70 -28.26 -21.97
CA SER A 113 21.88 -28.64 -21.20
C SER A 113 22.86 -29.46 -22.05
N THR A 114 24.14 -29.13 -21.92
CA THR A 114 25.24 -29.86 -22.54
C THR A 114 26.21 -30.33 -21.47
N ARG A 115 26.53 -31.63 -21.47
CA ARG A 115 27.50 -32.18 -20.53
C ARG A 115 28.93 -31.94 -21.02
N VAL A 116 29.72 -31.20 -20.24
CA VAL A 116 31.13 -30.90 -20.51
C VAL A 116 32.01 -31.57 -19.46
N VAL A 117 32.49 -32.77 -19.76
CA VAL A 117 33.44 -33.58 -18.96
C VAL A 117 33.06 -33.77 -17.49
N LYS A 118 33.25 -32.73 -16.66
CA LYS A 118 33.05 -32.72 -15.20
C LYS A 118 31.82 -31.92 -14.73
N TYR A 119 31.16 -31.16 -15.61
CA TYR A 119 30.03 -30.30 -15.26
C TYR A 119 28.99 -30.27 -16.40
N TYR A 120 27.83 -29.65 -16.15
CA TYR A 120 26.83 -29.34 -17.18
C TYR A 120 26.82 -27.84 -17.45
N GLU A 121 26.69 -27.45 -18.72
CA GLU A 121 26.39 -26.08 -19.14
C GLU A 121 24.91 -26.03 -19.52
N ALA A 122 24.15 -25.24 -18.78
CA ALA A 122 22.75 -24.96 -19.07
C ALA A 122 22.65 -23.60 -19.77
N ASN A 123 22.19 -23.58 -21.01
CA ASN A 123 21.86 -22.34 -21.72
C ASN A 123 20.38 -22.02 -21.48
N LEU A 124 20.10 -20.77 -21.15
CA LEU A 124 18.76 -20.28 -20.84
C LEU A 124 18.38 -19.21 -21.85
N TYR A 125 17.17 -19.30 -22.39
CA TYR A 125 16.57 -18.32 -23.29
C TYR A 125 15.28 -17.82 -22.66
N ILE A 126 15.29 -16.55 -22.22
CA ILE A 126 14.17 -15.92 -21.51
C ILE A 126 13.41 -15.04 -22.50
N THR A 127 12.11 -15.29 -22.63
CA THR A 127 11.21 -14.44 -23.42
C THR A 127 10.36 -13.60 -22.46
N TYR A 128 10.41 -12.28 -22.60
CA TYR A 128 9.64 -11.36 -21.76
C TYR A 128 8.33 -10.95 -22.42
N ARG A 129 7.29 -10.79 -21.60
CA ARG A 129 6.00 -10.19 -22.00
C ARG A 129 5.86 -8.73 -21.58
N ARG A 130 6.78 -8.23 -20.76
CA ARG A 130 6.86 -6.84 -20.31
C ARG A 130 8.12 -6.20 -20.88
N THR A 131 8.09 -4.89 -21.10
CA THR A 131 9.27 -4.15 -21.57
C THR A 131 10.25 -3.90 -20.43
N ALA A 132 11.53 -3.66 -20.75
CA ALA A 132 12.53 -3.27 -19.75
C ALA A 132 12.09 -2.02 -18.95
N GLN A 133 11.50 -1.03 -19.63
CA GLN A 133 10.97 0.17 -18.98
C GLN A 133 9.86 -0.14 -17.95
N GLN A 134 8.95 -1.09 -18.24
CA GLN A 134 7.92 -1.53 -17.29
C GLN A 134 8.49 -2.33 -16.12
N MET A 135 9.62 -3.01 -16.32
CA MET A 135 10.31 -3.69 -15.23
C MET A 135 11.10 -2.70 -14.38
N ASP A 136 11.66 -1.65 -14.97
CA ASP A 136 12.38 -0.59 -14.26
C ASP A 136 11.45 0.36 -13.49
N SER A 137 10.18 0.46 -13.90
CA SER A 137 9.18 1.28 -13.20
C SER A 137 8.63 0.64 -11.93
N ILE A 138 8.97 -0.62 -11.63
CA ILE A 138 8.52 -1.32 -10.43
C ILE A 138 9.06 -0.61 -9.19
N ARG A 139 8.16 -0.13 -8.33
CA ARG A 139 8.53 0.53 -7.07
C ARG A 139 8.39 -0.42 -5.89
N THR A 140 9.50 -0.69 -5.21
CA THR A 140 9.49 -1.46 -3.95
C THR A 140 8.93 -0.62 -2.82
N VAL A 141 7.91 -1.11 -2.14
CA VAL A 141 7.19 -0.40 -1.08
C VAL A 141 6.97 -1.31 0.13
N ILE A 142 6.94 -0.71 1.32
CA ILE A 142 6.74 -1.42 2.58
C ILE A 142 5.64 -0.70 3.38
N GLY A 143 4.52 -1.40 3.58
CA GLY A 143 3.38 -0.90 4.35
C GLY A 143 2.44 0.05 3.60
N ALA A 144 1.29 0.31 4.23
CA ALA A 144 0.17 1.07 3.65
C ALA A 144 0.54 2.49 3.22
N SER A 145 1.35 3.19 4.02
CA SER A 145 1.72 4.59 3.76
C SER A 145 2.61 4.73 2.53
N ALA A 146 3.56 3.81 2.33
CA ALA A 146 4.42 3.80 1.15
C ALA A 146 3.61 3.51 -0.13
N ILE A 147 2.69 2.55 -0.07
CA ILE A 147 1.76 2.26 -1.17
C ILE A 147 0.95 3.51 -1.51
N ARG A 148 0.32 4.14 -0.51
CA ARG A 148 -0.48 5.37 -0.71
C ARG A 148 0.31 6.51 -1.31
N SER A 149 1.53 6.76 -0.81
CA SER A 149 2.40 7.81 -1.35
C SER A 149 2.64 7.59 -2.85
N VAL A 150 2.99 6.36 -3.21
CA VAL A 150 3.23 5.99 -4.60
C VAL A 150 1.96 6.13 -5.46
N LEU A 151 0.81 5.73 -4.94
CA LEU A 151 -0.47 5.89 -5.64
C LEU A 151 -0.84 7.37 -5.81
N GLY A 152 -0.62 8.20 -4.79
CA GLY A 152 -0.87 9.65 -4.86
C GLY A 152 -0.01 10.33 -5.93
N GLU A 153 1.26 9.93 -6.06
CA GLU A 153 2.14 10.40 -7.15
C GLU A 153 1.64 9.97 -8.53
N THR A 154 1.22 8.71 -8.66
CA THR A 154 0.65 8.17 -9.91
C THR A 154 -0.61 8.94 -10.31
N LEU A 155 -1.54 9.14 -9.38
CA LEU A 155 -2.79 9.87 -9.61
C LEU A 155 -2.53 11.35 -9.91
N SER A 156 -1.57 11.98 -9.21
CA SER A 156 -1.13 13.36 -9.46
C SER A 156 -0.63 13.58 -10.89
N THR A 157 0.03 12.57 -11.47
CA THR A 157 0.58 12.64 -12.83
C THR A 157 -0.37 12.10 -13.89
N PHE A 158 -1.56 11.63 -13.48
CA PHE A 158 -2.52 10.94 -14.33
C PHE A 158 -1.90 9.75 -15.08
N SER A 159 -0.97 9.05 -14.45
CA SER A 159 -0.33 7.86 -15.03
C SER A 159 -1.34 6.71 -15.11
N ALA A 160 -1.35 6.01 -16.24
CA ALA A 160 -2.25 4.89 -16.51
C ALA A 160 -1.82 3.58 -15.83
N GLU A 161 -0.62 3.53 -15.25
CA GLU A 161 -0.05 2.32 -14.67
C GLU A 161 0.72 2.66 -13.39
N SER A 162 0.59 1.81 -12.37
CA SER A 162 1.45 1.77 -11.19
C SER A 162 1.77 0.33 -10.84
N VAL A 163 3.07 0.00 -10.76
CA VAL A 163 3.55 -1.35 -10.46
C VAL A 163 4.36 -1.32 -9.18
N LEU A 164 3.94 -2.11 -8.19
CA LEU A 164 4.49 -2.10 -6.84
C LEU A 164 5.05 -3.47 -6.49
N ARG A 165 6.27 -3.53 -5.96
CA ARG A 165 6.78 -4.73 -5.29
C ARG A 165 6.51 -4.60 -3.80
N VAL A 166 5.63 -5.46 -3.28
CA VAL A 166 5.21 -5.50 -1.88
C VAL A 166 5.77 -6.76 -1.20
N SER A 167 6.27 -6.59 0.01
CA SER A 167 6.73 -7.71 0.87
C SER A 167 5.84 -7.82 2.10
N TYR A 168 5.64 -9.05 2.59
CA TYR A 168 4.74 -9.37 3.70
C TYR A 168 3.27 -9.00 3.45
N PHE A 169 2.84 -9.09 2.20
CA PHE A 169 1.49 -8.74 1.79
C PHE A 169 0.55 -9.92 2.00
N ALA A 170 -0.34 -9.82 2.99
CA ALA A 170 -1.40 -10.79 3.26
C ALA A 170 -2.78 -10.30 2.84
N ASP A 171 -2.87 -9.05 2.37
CA ASP A 171 -4.12 -8.40 2.04
C ASP A 171 -4.57 -8.73 0.60
N ASP A 172 -5.74 -8.23 0.23
CA ASP A 172 -6.41 -8.56 -1.02
C ASP A 172 -6.62 -7.32 -1.91
N GLU A 173 -7.36 -7.52 -3.00
CA GLU A 173 -7.75 -6.45 -3.92
C GLU A 173 -8.57 -5.35 -3.23
N ALA A 174 -9.39 -5.68 -2.23
CA ALA A 174 -10.21 -4.71 -1.51
C ALA A 174 -9.33 -3.77 -0.68
N TYR A 175 -8.28 -4.29 -0.06
CA TYR A 175 -7.30 -3.48 0.64
C TYR A 175 -6.57 -2.49 -0.29
N ILE A 176 -6.06 -2.95 -1.44
CA ILE A 176 -5.42 -2.06 -2.42
C ILE A 176 -6.43 -1.03 -2.96
N SER A 177 -7.67 -1.44 -3.22
CA SER A 177 -8.75 -0.54 -3.65
C SER A 177 -9.00 0.57 -2.65
N ASN A 178 -9.00 0.25 -1.35
CA ASN A 178 -9.13 1.27 -0.29
C ASN A 178 -7.94 2.24 -0.29
N LEU A 179 -6.70 1.75 -0.51
CA LEU A 179 -5.53 2.62 -0.60
C LEU A 179 -5.56 3.53 -1.84
N VAL A 180 -6.06 3.05 -2.98
CA VAL A 180 -6.29 3.88 -4.18
C VAL A 180 -7.27 5.02 -3.86
N ARG A 181 -8.39 4.71 -3.20
CA ARG A 181 -9.39 5.72 -2.81
C ARG A 181 -8.83 6.72 -1.82
N GLN A 182 -8.09 6.26 -0.80
CA GLN A 182 -7.42 7.15 0.15
C GLN A 182 -6.43 8.08 -0.57
N ALA A 183 -5.61 7.54 -1.47
CA ALA A 183 -4.66 8.35 -2.26
C ALA A 183 -5.37 9.39 -3.17
N TYR A 184 -6.53 9.03 -3.73
CA TYR A 184 -7.36 9.96 -4.51
C TYR A 184 -7.84 11.14 -3.66
N TYR A 185 -8.45 10.88 -2.49
CA TYR A 185 -8.95 11.94 -1.61
C TYR A 185 -7.83 12.74 -0.92
N ASP A 186 -6.65 12.15 -0.72
CA ASP A 186 -5.46 12.86 -0.23
C ASP A 186 -4.88 13.85 -1.26
N THR A 187 -5.31 13.75 -2.54
CA THR A 187 -4.78 14.56 -3.67
C THR A 187 -5.88 15.39 -4.35
N PRO A 188 -6.54 16.34 -3.64
CA PRO A 188 -7.77 16.97 -4.10
C PRO A 188 -7.63 17.84 -5.36
N ASP A 189 -6.42 18.32 -5.69
CA ASP A 189 -6.18 19.09 -6.92
C ASP A 189 -6.03 18.21 -8.17
N ALA A 190 -5.78 16.89 -7.99
CA ALA A 190 -5.75 15.88 -9.04
C ALA A 190 -6.99 14.96 -9.00
N ALA A 191 -7.82 15.05 -7.96
CA ALA A 191 -9.08 14.32 -7.81
C ALA A 191 -10.17 14.87 -8.75
N LEU A 192 -9.96 14.71 -10.05
CA LEU A 192 -10.77 15.26 -11.14
C LEU A 192 -11.71 14.20 -11.76
N GLY A 193 -12.19 13.29 -10.93
CA GLY A 193 -12.98 12.14 -11.31
C GLY A 193 -12.22 10.85 -11.04
N MET A 194 -12.77 9.99 -10.18
CA MET A 194 -12.18 8.71 -9.81
C MET A 194 -11.96 7.86 -11.07
N PRO A 195 -10.72 7.46 -11.39
CA PRO A 195 -10.48 6.56 -12.51
C PRO A 195 -11.10 5.19 -12.23
N GLU A 196 -11.55 4.52 -13.28
CA GLU A 196 -11.74 3.06 -13.20
C GLU A 196 -10.37 2.40 -13.09
N TYR A 197 -10.27 1.27 -12.37
CA TYR A 197 -8.99 0.57 -12.25
C TYR A 197 -9.16 -0.94 -12.10
N THR A 198 -8.09 -1.66 -12.48
CA THR A 198 -7.96 -3.10 -12.26
C THR A 198 -6.70 -3.40 -11.48
N ILE A 199 -6.75 -4.40 -10.59
CA ILE A 199 -5.62 -4.81 -9.76
C ILE A 199 -5.26 -6.26 -10.09
N ALA A 200 -3.98 -6.53 -10.36
CA ALA A 200 -3.46 -7.87 -10.60
C ALA A 200 -2.26 -8.17 -9.68
N PHE A 201 -2.15 -9.42 -9.24
CA PHE A 201 -1.09 -9.88 -8.34
C PHE A 201 -0.20 -10.92 -9.02
N TYR A 202 1.11 -10.78 -8.85
CA TYR A 202 2.12 -11.65 -9.44
C TYR A 202 3.19 -12.05 -8.41
N PRO A 203 3.30 -13.33 -8.04
CA PRO A 203 2.30 -14.39 -8.23
C PRO A 203 0.95 -14.07 -7.56
N GLU A 204 -0.09 -14.84 -7.90
CA GLU A 204 -1.43 -14.70 -7.28
C GLU A 204 -1.43 -15.01 -5.77
N GLN A 205 -0.45 -15.79 -5.30
CA GLN A 205 -0.33 -16.22 -3.91
C GLN A 205 1.11 -16.08 -3.43
N GLY A 206 1.31 -15.88 -2.14
CA GLY A 206 2.63 -15.67 -1.53
C GLY A 206 2.68 -14.42 -0.65
N SER A 207 3.75 -14.27 0.11
CA SER A 207 3.97 -13.09 0.97
C SER A 207 4.67 -11.95 0.26
N GLU A 208 5.38 -12.23 -0.83
CA GLU A 208 6.01 -11.23 -1.69
C GLU A 208 5.34 -11.26 -3.05
N ARG A 209 4.92 -10.09 -3.55
CA ARG A 209 4.18 -9.98 -4.81
C ARG A 209 4.52 -8.69 -5.53
N ILE A 210 4.32 -8.71 -6.83
CA ILE A 210 4.12 -7.51 -7.64
C ILE A 210 2.62 -7.25 -7.74
N VAL A 211 2.21 -6.03 -7.44
CA VAL A 211 0.84 -5.52 -7.64
C VAL A 211 0.87 -4.58 -8.83
N GLU A 212 0.17 -4.94 -9.90
CA GLU A 212 -0.05 -4.09 -11.06
C GLU A 212 -1.43 -3.43 -10.94
N ILE A 213 -1.46 -2.11 -11.07
CA ILE A 213 -2.68 -1.32 -11.03
C ILE A 213 -2.74 -0.52 -12.33
N LEU A 214 -3.80 -0.75 -13.10
CA LEU A 214 -4.05 -0.06 -14.36
C LEU A 214 -5.21 0.91 -14.18
N PHE A 215 -5.01 2.17 -14.54
CA PHE A 215 -5.97 3.26 -14.40
C PHE A 215 -6.55 3.67 -15.74
N THR A 216 -7.87 3.80 -15.79
CA THR A 216 -8.62 4.39 -16.90
C THR A 216 -9.32 5.65 -16.42
N TYR A 217 -8.75 6.81 -16.76
CA TYR A 217 -9.29 8.10 -16.38
C TYR A 217 -10.52 8.46 -17.22
N PRO A 218 -11.47 9.24 -16.65
CA PRO A 218 -12.68 9.65 -17.36
C PRO A 218 -12.39 10.59 -18.54
N GLU A 219 -11.24 11.27 -18.53
CA GLU A 219 -10.84 12.22 -19.57
C GLU A 219 -9.36 12.06 -19.94
N SER A 220 -8.95 12.73 -21.01
CA SER A 220 -7.55 12.70 -21.44
C SER A 220 -6.62 13.36 -20.42
N VAL A 221 -5.39 12.84 -20.29
CA VAL A 221 -4.34 13.40 -19.41
C VAL A 221 -4.14 14.90 -19.65
N LYS A 222 -4.23 15.35 -20.91
CA LYS A 222 -4.14 16.77 -21.26
C LYS A 222 -5.29 17.57 -20.64
N THR A 223 -6.53 17.12 -20.79
CA THR A 223 -7.70 17.80 -20.23
C THR A 223 -7.63 17.85 -18.70
N LEU A 224 -7.27 16.74 -18.06
CA LEU A 224 -7.11 16.67 -16.60
C LEU A 224 -6.00 17.63 -16.12
N SER A 225 -4.88 17.69 -16.85
CA SER A 225 -3.79 18.63 -16.55
C SER A 225 -4.21 20.09 -16.69
N ASP A 226 -4.95 20.44 -17.75
CA ASP A 226 -5.48 21.79 -17.97
C ASP A 226 -6.47 22.18 -16.86
N ARG A 227 -7.34 21.25 -16.46
CA ARG A 227 -8.29 21.44 -15.34
C ARG A 227 -7.59 21.61 -14.01
N ARG A 228 -6.58 20.78 -13.69
CA ARG A 228 -5.77 20.92 -12.47
C ARG A 228 -5.13 22.30 -12.38
N GLN A 229 -4.57 22.80 -13.47
CA GLN A 229 -3.98 24.15 -13.50
C GLN A 229 -5.00 25.27 -13.33
N ALA A 230 -6.21 25.13 -13.88
CA ALA A 230 -7.30 26.09 -13.67
C ALA A 230 -7.79 26.07 -12.21
N LEU A 231 -7.97 24.87 -11.64
CA LEU A 231 -8.36 24.66 -10.26
C LEU A 231 -7.35 25.27 -9.27
N GLN A 232 -6.05 24.99 -9.44
CA GLN A 232 -4.99 25.55 -8.60
C GLN A 232 -5.01 27.09 -8.61
N ARG A 233 -5.15 27.71 -9.79
CA ARG A 233 -5.26 29.17 -9.91
C ARG A 233 -6.49 29.74 -9.20
N GLN A 234 -7.63 29.05 -9.27
CA GLN A 234 -8.84 29.48 -8.56
C GLN A 234 -8.68 29.33 -7.04
N ALA A 235 -8.14 28.19 -6.57
CA ALA A 235 -7.88 27.95 -5.15
C ALA A 235 -6.92 29.00 -4.56
N GLU A 236 -5.86 29.37 -5.30
CA GLU A 236 -4.98 30.49 -4.94
C GLU A 236 -5.73 31.82 -4.83
N GLY A 237 -6.60 32.12 -5.80
CA GLY A 237 -7.43 33.31 -5.80
C GLY A 237 -8.35 33.40 -4.58
N TYR A 238 -9.02 32.29 -4.23
CA TYR A 238 -9.92 32.21 -3.08
C TYR A 238 -9.20 32.29 -1.73
N THR A 239 -7.98 31.72 -1.64
CA THR A 239 -7.22 31.71 -0.38
C THR A 239 -6.35 32.95 -0.18
N ALA A 240 -6.04 33.73 -1.23
CA ALA A 240 -5.22 34.93 -1.12
C ALA A 240 -5.74 35.96 -0.08
N PRO A 241 -7.05 36.28 0.01
CA PRO A 241 -7.59 37.17 1.05
C PRO A 241 -7.58 36.56 2.45
N LEU A 242 -7.42 35.24 2.56
CA LEU A 242 -7.44 34.49 3.81
C LEU A 242 -6.03 34.22 4.37
N GLN A 243 -4.98 34.62 3.65
CA GLN A 243 -3.60 34.42 4.08
C GLN A 243 -3.34 35.03 5.46
N GLY A 244 -2.68 34.25 6.32
CA GLY A 244 -2.41 34.61 7.72
C GLY A 244 -3.54 34.29 8.71
N GLN A 245 -4.70 33.83 8.24
CA GLN A 245 -5.68 33.20 9.13
C GLN A 245 -5.24 31.77 9.47
N THR A 246 -5.48 31.35 10.72
CA THR A 246 -5.14 30.01 11.20
C THR A 246 -6.29 29.42 12.01
N GLY A 247 -6.22 28.10 12.25
CA GLY A 247 -7.16 27.37 13.11
C GLY A 247 -8.62 27.54 12.70
N GLN A 248 -9.50 27.67 13.70
CA GLN A 248 -10.95 27.77 13.50
C GLN A 248 -11.38 28.97 12.63
N LYS A 249 -10.60 30.07 12.64
CA LYS A 249 -10.93 31.26 11.84
C LYS A 249 -10.74 31.00 10.34
N ALA A 250 -9.66 30.32 9.97
CA ALA A 250 -9.42 29.89 8.59
C ALA A 250 -10.52 28.93 8.12
N VAL A 251 -10.83 27.93 8.94
CA VAL A 251 -11.90 26.95 8.66
C VAL A 251 -13.26 27.62 8.47
N SER A 252 -13.63 28.55 9.35
CA SER A 252 -14.91 29.28 9.25
C SER A 252 -14.98 30.13 7.98
N SER A 253 -13.85 30.74 7.57
CA SER A 253 -13.79 31.54 6.34
C SER A 253 -13.91 30.68 5.09
N ILE A 254 -13.23 29.52 5.04
CA ILE A 254 -13.36 28.56 3.93
C ILE A 254 -14.81 28.06 3.85
N PHE A 255 -15.40 27.68 4.99
CA PHE A 255 -16.78 27.20 5.07
C PHE A 255 -17.78 28.21 4.49
N GLN A 256 -17.66 29.49 4.87
CA GLN A 256 -18.52 30.55 4.34
C GLN A 256 -18.29 30.79 2.84
N LEU A 257 -17.03 30.81 2.41
CA LEU A 257 -16.65 31.01 1.01
C LEU A 257 -17.27 29.94 0.11
N LEU A 258 -17.12 28.66 0.46
CA LEU A 258 -17.63 27.56 -0.36
C LEU A 258 -19.17 27.59 -0.46
N ARG A 259 -19.87 27.88 0.64
CA ARG A 259 -21.34 28.02 0.62
C ARG A 259 -21.83 29.21 -0.20
N GLN A 260 -21.04 30.28 -0.28
CA GLN A 260 -21.35 31.41 -1.17
C GLN A 260 -21.10 31.06 -2.63
N GLN A 261 -20.04 30.30 -2.90
CA GLN A 261 -19.68 29.88 -4.25
C GLN A 261 -20.64 28.83 -4.82
N VAL A 262 -21.08 27.89 -3.98
CA VAL A 262 -22.00 26.80 -4.34
C VAL A 262 -23.24 26.90 -3.44
N PRO A 263 -24.21 27.77 -3.77
CA PRO A 263 -25.38 28.03 -2.92
C PRO A 263 -26.39 26.87 -2.88
N SER A 264 -26.33 25.97 -3.85
CA SER A 264 -27.19 24.79 -3.94
C SER A 264 -26.43 23.62 -4.56
N LEU A 265 -26.56 22.43 -3.97
CA LEU A 265 -25.93 21.22 -4.50
C LEU A 265 -26.50 20.82 -5.86
N SER A 266 -25.64 20.25 -6.70
CA SER A 266 -25.94 19.79 -8.06
C SER A 266 -25.07 18.59 -8.41
N GLU A 267 -25.05 18.20 -9.68
CA GLU A 267 -24.04 17.27 -10.19
C GLU A 267 -22.64 17.90 -10.13
N GLY A 268 -21.60 17.06 -10.02
CA GLY A 268 -20.19 17.46 -9.97
C GLY A 268 -19.52 17.00 -8.68
N SER A 269 -18.62 16.00 -8.78
CA SER A 269 -18.03 15.32 -7.62
C SER A 269 -16.57 15.71 -7.37
N THR A 270 -16.10 16.83 -7.94
CA THR A 270 -14.70 17.25 -7.85
C THR A 270 -14.54 18.66 -7.29
N ALA A 271 -13.34 18.98 -6.79
CA ALA A 271 -13.00 20.34 -6.39
C ALA A 271 -13.04 21.34 -7.57
N TYR A 272 -12.83 20.85 -8.80
CA TYR A 272 -12.97 21.65 -10.01
C TYR A 272 -14.41 22.09 -10.21
N ASP A 273 -15.38 21.18 -10.06
CA ASP A 273 -16.80 21.51 -10.22
C ASP A 273 -17.20 22.60 -9.21
N ALA A 274 -16.78 22.47 -7.95
CA ALA A 274 -17.11 23.43 -6.90
C ALA A 274 -16.43 24.81 -7.10
N LEU A 275 -15.11 24.84 -7.33
CA LEU A 275 -14.33 26.09 -7.33
C LEU A 275 -14.27 26.79 -8.69
N VAL A 276 -14.37 26.04 -9.79
CA VAL A 276 -14.28 26.59 -11.14
C VAL A 276 -15.66 26.74 -11.75
N ASP A 277 -16.49 25.69 -11.68
CA ASP A 277 -17.81 25.70 -12.32
C ASP A 277 -18.92 26.26 -11.39
N GLY A 278 -18.65 26.34 -10.07
CA GLY A 278 -19.58 26.89 -9.08
C GLY A 278 -20.76 25.97 -8.76
N GLN A 279 -20.61 24.67 -9.00
CA GLN A 279 -21.66 23.67 -8.85
C GLN A 279 -21.04 22.34 -8.39
N ALA A 280 -21.57 21.68 -7.38
CA ALA A 280 -21.03 20.41 -6.90
C ALA A 280 -22.02 19.65 -6.00
N ASP A 281 -21.80 18.35 -5.87
CA ASP A 281 -22.39 17.50 -4.84
C ASP A 281 -21.56 17.56 -3.55
N SER A 282 -21.85 16.68 -2.59
CA SER A 282 -21.11 16.65 -1.32
C SER A 282 -19.65 16.19 -1.45
N GLU A 283 -19.32 15.35 -2.42
CA GLU A 283 -17.94 14.92 -2.69
C GLU A 283 -17.12 16.08 -3.24
N GLY A 284 -17.64 16.78 -4.25
CA GLY A 284 -16.98 17.96 -4.82
C GLY A 284 -16.79 19.08 -3.80
N MET A 285 -17.79 19.30 -2.95
CA MET A 285 -17.71 20.26 -1.83
C MET A 285 -16.66 19.88 -0.79
N ALA A 286 -16.54 18.60 -0.45
CA ALA A 286 -15.56 18.12 0.53
C ALA A 286 -14.12 18.15 -0.01
N LEU A 287 -13.93 17.80 -1.29
CA LEU A 287 -12.63 17.93 -1.99
C LEU A 287 -12.20 19.39 -2.11
N ALA A 288 -13.12 20.29 -2.45
CA ALA A 288 -12.85 21.72 -2.52
C ALA A 288 -12.46 22.29 -1.16
N PHE A 289 -13.16 21.90 -0.10
CA PHE A 289 -12.81 22.28 1.27
C PHE A 289 -11.41 21.79 1.64
N GLN A 290 -11.10 20.51 1.38
CA GLN A 290 -9.77 19.96 1.65
C GLN A 290 -8.67 20.70 0.88
N LEU A 291 -8.89 21.01 -0.40
CA LEU A 291 -7.94 21.77 -1.21
C LEU A 291 -7.68 23.16 -0.63
N LEU A 292 -8.72 23.91 -0.27
CA LEU A 292 -8.56 25.25 0.32
C LEU A 292 -7.87 25.18 1.70
N CYS A 293 -8.15 24.14 2.49
CA CYS A 293 -7.44 23.86 3.74
C CYS A 293 -5.94 23.61 3.50
N GLN A 294 -5.56 22.86 2.47
CA GLN A 294 -4.15 22.63 2.12
C GLN A 294 -3.41 23.95 1.82
N TYR A 295 -4.03 24.86 1.07
CA TYR A 295 -3.47 26.19 0.78
C TYR A 295 -3.30 27.07 2.03
N LEU A 296 -4.14 26.90 3.05
CA LEU A 296 -4.04 27.58 4.34
C LEU A 296 -3.29 26.77 5.41
N LYS A 297 -2.72 25.62 5.04
CA LYS A 297 -1.99 24.70 5.94
C LYS A 297 -2.83 24.24 7.15
N VAL A 298 -4.12 24.04 6.93
CA VAL A 298 -5.02 23.39 7.89
C VAL A 298 -5.09 21.91 7.52
N GLU A 299 -4.79 21.04 8.47
CA GLU A 299 -4.94 19.60 8.26
C GLU A 299 -6.42 19.26 8.08
N SER A 300 -6.75 18.64 6.96
CA SER A 300 -8.12 18.23 6.65
C SER A 300 -8.13 16.91 5.89
N THR A 301 -9.10 16.07 6.22
CA THR A 301 -9.33 14.76 5.62
C THR A 301 -10.78 14.68 5.17
N VAL A 302 -11.02 14.30 3.91
CA VAL A 302 -12.36 13.92 3.43
C VAL A 302 -12.83 12.65 4.14
N VAL A 303 -14.05 12.70 4.65
CA VAL A 303 -14.76 11.58 5.28
C VAL A 303 -15.84 11.10 4.33
N GLN A 304 -15.92 9.79 4.18
CA GLN A 304 -17.01 9.14 3.48
C GLN A 304 -17.93 8.43 4.48
N GLY A 305 -19.23 8.65 4.32
CA GLY A 305 -20.21 7.98 5.16
C GLY A 305 -21.61 8.14 4.59
N THR A 306 -22.59 8.23 5.47
CA THR A 306 -23.98 8.49 5.06
C THR A 306 -24.63 9.53 5.94
N VAL A 307 -25.64 10.20 5.40
CA VAL A 307 -26.59 10.98 6.19
C VAL A 307 -27.99 10.43 5.97
N ASN A 308 -28.62 9.97 7.04
CA ASN A 308 -29.92 9.29 6.99
C ASN A 308 -29.93 8.12 5.98
N GLY A 309 -28.80 7.42 5.84
CA GLY A 309 -28.63 6.29 4.93
C GLY A 309 -28.30 6.64 3.48
N VAL A 310 -28.22 7.93 3.12
CA VAL A 310 -27.79 8.37 1.79
C VAL A 310 -26.28 8.63 1.79
N PRO A 311 -25.49 8.10 0.84
CA PRO A 311 -24.07 8.39 0.73
C PRO A 311 -23.77 9.88 0.74
N HIS A 312 -22.78 10.29 1.53
CA HIS A 312 -22.44 11.69 1.70
C HIS A 312 -20.97 11.86 2.09
N PHE A 313 -20.40 12.99 1.72
CA PHE A 313 -19.02 13.36 2.00
C PHE A 313 -18.94 14.67 2.78
N TRP A 314 -17.99 14.74 3.70
CA TRP A 314 -17.69 15.93 4.49
C TRP A 314 -16.22 15.88 4.91
N ASN A 315 -15.77 16.76 5.80
CA ASN A 315 -14.38 16.80 6.24
C ASN A 315 -14.26 16.66 7.75
N VAL A 316 -13.10 16.18 8.19
CA VAL A 316 -12.56 16.43 9.53
C VAL A 316 -11.38 17.38 9.38
N VAL A 317 -11.29 18.35 10.28
CA VAL A 317 -10.12 19.22 10.43
C VAL A 317 -9.43 18.93 11.74
N THR A 318 -8.10 18.86 11.72
CA THR A 318 -7.26 18.69 12.91
C THR A 318 -6.52 20.01 13.16
N PHE A 319 -6.59 20.52 14.38
CA PHE A 319 -5.88 21.74 14.79
C PHE A 319 -4.55 21.42 15.47
N ASP A 320 -3.69 22.44 15.61
CA ASP A 320 -2.35 22.31 16.21
C ASP A 320 -2.37 21.79 17.67
N ASP A 321 -3.48 21.95 18.39
CA ASP A 321 -3.70 21.43 19.74
C ASP A 321 -4.14 19.95 19.77
N GLY A 322 -4.25 19.33 18.60
CA GLY A 322 -4.73 17.95 18.40
C GLY A 322 -6.26 17.82 18.40
N ALA A 323 -7.01 18.90 18.60
CA ALA A 323 -8.47 18.84 18.54
C ALA A 323 -8.94 18.62 17.09
N SER A 324 -9.81 17.63 16.91
CA SER A 324 -10.45 17.34 15.62
C SER A 324 -11.91 17.80 15.62
N ARG A 325 -12.39 18.32 14.49
CA ARG A 325 -13.80 18.73 14.32
C ARG A 325 -14.32 18.35 12.94
N HIS A 326 -15.59 17.96 12.89
CA HIS A 326 -16.29 17.75 11.62
C HIS A 326 -16.70 19.09 10.99
N VAL A 327 -16.58 19.15 9.68
CA VAL A 327 -17.01 20.28 8.85
C VAL A 327 -17.74 19.74 7.62
N ASP A 328 -19.01 20.08 7.47
CA ASP A 328 -19.82 19.80 6.29
C ASP A 328 -20.32 21.10 5.66
N THR A 329 -19.64 21.52 4.60
CA THR A 329 -19.93 22.76 3.86
C THR A 329 -21.26 22.71 3.11
N THR A 330 -21.94 21.57 3.06
CA THR A 330 -23.25 21.45 2.39
C THR A 330 -24.41 21.87 3.30
N ARG A 331 -24.18 22.10 4.59
CA ARG A 331 -25.21 22.45 5.59
C ARG A 331 -24.86 23.70 6.38
N GLU A 332 -25.86 24.37 6.95
CA GLU A 332 -25.64 25.59 7.73
C GLU A 332 -25.07 25.27 9.12
N GLU A 333 -25.62 24.25 9.76
CA GLU A 333 -25.20 23.70 11.04
C GLU A 333 -23.97 22.79 10.95
N GLY A 334 -23.31 22.71 9.79
CA GLY A 334 -22.20 21.78 9.52
C GLY A 334 -20.83 22.27 9.99
N LEU A 335 -20.71 23.32 10.82
CA LEU A 335 -19.42 23.91 11.17
C LEU A 335 -18.92 23.49 12.55
N LEU A 336 -17.72 22.87 12.58
CA LEU A 336 -16.96 22.55 13.80
C LEU A 336 -17.70 21.66 14.81
N LEU A 337 -18.31 20.57 14.32
CA LEU A 337 -19.08 19.64 15.14
C LEU A 337 -18.20 18.58 15.82
N ASP A 338 -18.62 18.12 16.99
CA ASP A 338 -18.12 16.87 17.62
C ASP A 338 -18.90 15.63 17.14
N ASP A 339 -18.39 14.43 17.45
CA ASP A 339 -18.98 13.16 17.01
C ASP A 339 -20.45 13.01 17.45
N SER A 340 -20.78 13.50 18.66
CA SER A 340 -22.12 13.37 19.24
C SER A 340 -23.12 14.29 18.54
N GLN A 341 -22.70 15.52 18.24
CA GLN A 341 -23.48 16.50 17.50
C GLN A 341 -23.72 16.02 16.06
N LEU A 342 -22.69 15.52 15.39
CA LEU A 342 -22.80 15.03 14.02
C LEU A 342 -23.73 13.79 13.95
N SER A 343 -23.58 12.86 14.89
CA SER A 343 -24.46 11.68 14.99
C SER A 343 -25.93 12.06 15.22
N ALA A 344 -26.19 13.09 16.03
CA ALA A 344 -27.55 13.59 16.27
C ALA A 344 -28.21 14.18 15.02
N LEU A 345 -27.41 14.59 14.02
CA LEU A 345 -27.88 15.05 12.70
C LEU A 345 -28.07 13.90 11.69
N GLY A 346 -27.90 12.65 12.11
CA GLY A 346 -28.16 11.44 11.31
C GLY A 346 -26.98 10.95 10.48
N TYR A 347 -25.76 11.40 10.78
CA TYR A 347 -24.54 10.96 10.09
C TYR A 347 -24.06 9.62 10.62
N THR A 348 -23.46 8.82 9.73
CA THR A 348 -22.73 7.59 10.08
C THR A 348 -21.46 7.47 9.26
N TRP A 349 -20.37 7.04 9.89
CA TRP A 349 -19.05 6.85 9.28
C TRP A 349 -18.27 5.75 10.01
N ASP A 350 -17.14 5.31 9.43
CA ASP A 350 -16.22 4.40 10.12
C ASP A 350 -15.35 5.17 11.11
N GLN A 351 -15.59 4.96 12.40
CA GLN A 351 -14.84 5.62 13.47
C GLN A 351 -13.40 5.12 13.60
N ASN A 352 -13.04 4.00 12.97
CA ASN A 352 -11.66 3.50 12.98
C ASN A 352 -10.78 4.20 11.95
N GLU A 353 -11.39 4.83 10.94
CA GLU A 353 -10.67 5.52 9.84
C GLU A 353 -10.61 7.04 10.03
N VAL A 354 -11.38 7.59 10.97
CA VAL A 354 -11.56 9.03 11.16
C VAL A 354 -11.12 9.46 12.57
N PRO A 355 -10.34 10.56 12.73
CA PRO A 355 -10.00 11.08 14.04
C PRO A 355 -11.24 11.37 14.90
N THR A 356 -11.20 10.97 16.18
CA THR A 356 -12.29 11.21 17.13
C THR A 356 -12.46 12.72 17.39
N CYS A 357 -13.64 13.26 17.10
CA CYS A 357 -13.95 14.66 17.40
C CYS A 357 -14.59 14.77 18.79
N THR A 358 -13.79 15.11 19.80
CA THR A 358 -14.26 15.26 21.18
C THR A 358 -14.94 16.60 21.42
N PRO A 359 -15.94 16.67 22.34
CA PRO A 359 -16.55 17.94 22.74
C PRO A 359 -15.51 18.95 23.21
N ALA A 360 -15.76 20.24 22.93
CA ALA A 360 -14.93 21.29 23.51
C ALA A 360 -15.00 21.22 25.05
N PRO A 361 -13.88 21.46 25.76
CA PRO A 361 -13.93 21.58 27.21
C PRO A 361 -14.99 22.61 27.60
N GLN A 362 -15.95 22.22 28.42
CA GLN A 362 -16.87 23.19 29.00
C GLN A 362 -16.02 24.15 29.83
N GLU A 363 -15.93 25.42 29.42
CA GLU A 363 -15.42 26.47 30.29
C GLU A 363 -16.32 26.46 31.52
N THR A 364 -15.80 25.95 32.64
CA THR A 364 -16.45 26.10 33.93
C THR A 364 -16.60 27.60 34.14
N GLN A 365 -17.83 28.11 33.97
CA GLN A 365 -18.22 29.40 34.50
C GLN A 365 -17.86 29.39 35.98
N GLN A 366 -16.75 30.05 36.32
CA GLN A 366 -16.52 30.48 37.68
C GLN A 366 -17.57 31.56 37.93
N ASP A 367 -18.68 31.14 38.53
CA ASP A 367 -19.62 32.07 39.15
C ASP A 367 -18.84 32.94 40.16
N PRO A 368 -18.97 34.28 40.09
CA PRO A 368 -18.26 35.20 40.98
C PRO A 368 -18.71 35.13 42.45
#